data_AF-A0A6C0GEQ9-F1
#
_entry.id   AF-A0A6C0GEQ9-F1
#
_cell.length_a   1.000
_cell.length_b   1.000
_cell.length_c   1.000
_cell.angle_alpha   90.00
_cell.angle_beta   90.00
_cell.angle_gamma   90.00
#
_symmetry.space_group_name_H-M   'P 1'
#
loop_
_entity.id
_entity.type
_entity.pdbx_description
1 polymer ?
#
loop_
_entity_poly.entity_id
_entity_poly.type
_entity_poly.pdbx_seq_one_letter_code
_entity_poly.pdbx_strand_id
1 'polypeptide(L)'
;MKETITIIALILLIFLYSCNFEEKKADEFVQEALTDTTFTAEIPQKIGGTLICIVDYSNDFHSYDYSIDYTYKDSIDHIFSLGSGRYSGQTWPKNEQLQEVGNWVILKTSSGHHSDKLIIGKVNQLKPWQEYEFSPEKVEQEVLWQHKKINSAPGNYDSKVSIEEIDSKGIVTITYEFATKNRIFSFSTAEIKVFYQIDYGTGKPVMIDIEEY
;
A
#
# COMPACT_ATOMS: atom_id res chain seq x y z
N MET A 1 9.33 -66.01 19.97
CA MET A 1 8.26 -65.55 19.05
C MET A 1 7.40 -64.43 19.63
N LYS A 2 6.92 -64.52 20.89
CA LYS A 2 6.16 -63.41 21.52
C LYS A 2 6.98 -62.13 21.74
N GLU A 3 8.24 -62.23 22.17
CA GLU A 3 9.08 -61.05 22.45
C GLU A 3 9.43 -60.23 21.20
N THR A 4 9.62 -60.88 20.05
CA THR A 4 9.96 -60.21 18.78
C THR A 4 8.78 -59.40 18.22
N ILE A 5 7.54 -59.88 18.43
CA ILE A 5 6.32 -59.17 18.00
C ILE A 5 6.12 -57.89 18.84
N THR A 6 6.43 -57.93 20.14
CA THR A 6 6.30 -56.78 21.04
C THR A 6 7.26 -55.64 20.66
N ILE A 7 8.49 -55.97 20.25
CA ILE A 7 9.49 -54.97 19.85
C ILE A 7 9.09 -54.27 18.54
N ILE A 8 8.59 -55.02 17.56
CA ILE A 8 8.13 -54.45 16.28
C ILE A 8 6.91 -53.53 16.50
N ALA A 9 5.97 -53.93 17.36
CA ALA A 9 4.82 -53.10 17.70
C ALA A 9 5.23 -51.79 18.40
N LEU A 10 6.23 -51.82 19.28
CA LEU A 10 6.74 -50.63 19.96
C LEU A 10 7.42 -49.65 19.00
N ILE A 11 8.22 -50.16 18.05
CA ILE A 11 8.88 -49.34 17.03
C ILE A 11 7.84 -48.67 16.12
N LEU A 12 6.83 -49.41 15.66
CA LEU A 12 5.73 -48.84 14.87
C LEU A 12 4.95 -47.77 15.64
N LEU A 13 4.72 -47.98 16.94
CA LEU A 13 4.04 -46.99 17.78
C LEU A 13 4.86 -45.70 17.92
N ILE A 14 6.19 -45.82 18.05
CA ILE A 14 7.10 -44.67 18.11
C ILE A 14 7.10 -43.92 16.77
N PHE A 15 7.18 -44.63 15.64
CA PHE A 15 7.12 -44.00 14.31
C PHE A 15 5.79 -43.27 14.08
N LEU A 16 4.65 -43.87 14.46
CA LEU A 16 3.35 -43.23 14.36
C LEU A 16 3.21 -42.01 15.29
N TYR A 17 3.81 -42.06 16.48
CA TYR A 17 3.83 -40.93 17.41
C TYR A 17 4.69 -39.77 16.91
N SER A 18 5.86 -40.06 16.33
CA SER A 18 6.76 -39.04 15.78
C SER A 18 6.14 -38.34 14.57
N CYS A 19 5.52 -39.07 13.64
CA CYS A 19 4.82 -38.45 12.51
C CYS A 19 3.68 -37.52 12.97
N ASN A 20 2.83 -37.98 13.90
CA ASN A 20 1.72 -37.17 14.42
C ASN A 20 2.20 -35.93 15.21
N PHE A 21 3.41 -35.96 15.77
CA PHE A 21 3.98 -34.84 16.52
C PHE A 21 4.59 -33.79 15.60
N GLU A 22 5.25 -34.20 14.51
CA GLU A 22 5.77 -33.28 13.50
C GLU A 22 4.64 -32.61 12.72
N GLU A 23 3.57 -33.34 12.38
CA GLU A 23 2.39 -32.79 11.71
C GLU A 23 1.69 -31.72 12.56
N LYS A 24 1.48 -31.99 13.86
CA LYS A 24 0.89 -31.00 14.78
C LYS A 24 1.75 -29.76 14.97
N LYS A 25 3.08 -29.90 15.02
CA LYS A 25 3.99 -28.75 15.11
C LYS A 25 4.02 -27.95 13.82
N ALA A 26 3.94 -28.62 12.67
CA ALA A 26 3.84 -27.95 11.39
C ALA A 26 2.52 -27.18 11.28
N ASP A 27 1.40 -27.77 11.71
CA ASP A 27 0.10 -27.11 11.74
C ASP A 27 0.08 -25.90 12.69
N GLU A 28 0.63 -26.03 13.90
CA GLU A 28 0.75 -24.91 14.85
C GLU A 28 1.63 -23.78 14.30
N PHE A 29 2.75 -24.12 13.64
CA PHE A 29 3.63 -23.15 12.99
C PHE A 29 2.96 -22.47 11.78
N VAL A 30 2.17 -23.21 10.99
CA VAL A 30 1.41 -22.69 9.85
C VAL A 30 0.29 -21.76 10.32
N GLN A 31 -0.38 -22.07 11.44
CA GLN A 31 -1.40 -21.21 12.03
C GLN A 31 -0.80 -19.94 12.66
N GLU A 32 0.42 -19.98 13.20
CA GLU A 32 1.13 -18.78 13.67
C GLU A 32 1.62 -17.90 12.52
N ALA A 33 1.94 -18.50 11.37
CA ALA A 33 2.38 -17.78 10.17
C ALA A 33 1.23 -17.12 9.37
N LEU A 34 -0.02 -17.52 9.61
CA LEU A 34 -1.23 -17.01 8.95
C LEU A 34 -2.14 -16.34 9.97
N THR A 35 -2.15 -15.02 10.00
CA THR A 35 -2.95 -14.22 10.93
C THR A 35 -3.76 -13.18 10.18
N ASP A 36 -5.07 -13.29 10.30
CA ASP A 36 -6.01 -12.27 9.86
C ASP A 36 -6.57 -11.55 11.09
N THR A 37 -6.53 -10.22 11.10
CA THR A 37 -7.03 -9.41 12.22
C THR A 37 -7.67 -8.13 11.71
N THR A 38 -8.90 -7.89 12.13
CA THR A 38 -9.60 -6.62 11.91
C THR A 38 -9.59 -5.78 13.17
N PHE A 39 -9.23 -4.50 13.05
CA PHE A 39 -9.32 -3.54 14.15
C PHE A 39 -9.68 -2.14 13.66
N THR A 40 -10.15 -1.29 14.57
CA THR A 40 -10.42 0.12 14.27
C THR A 40 -9.37 1.00 14.94
N ALA A 41 -8.89 1.99 14.21
CA ALA A 41 -8.01 3.03 14.72
C ALA A 41 -8.65 4.40 14.49
N GLU A 42 -8.49 5.27 15.49
CA GLU A 42 -8.94 6.65 15.42
C GLU A 42 -7.74 7.58 15.48
N ILE A 43 -7.57 8.39 14.44
CA ILE A 43 -6.44 9.30 14.28
C ILE A 43 -6.96 10.74 14.33
N PRO A 44 -6.72 11.49 15.41
CA PRO A 44 -7.04 12.92 15.47
C PRO A 44 -6.38 13.68 14.32
N GLN A 45 -7.14 14.57 13.69
CA GLN A 45 -6.69 15.29 12.51
C GLN A 45 -6.30 16.73 12.84
N LYS A 46 -5.20 17.21 12.26
CA LYS A 46 -4.74 18.60 12.40
C LYS A 46 -5.75 19.63 11.90
N ILE A 47 -6.55 19.25 10.90
CA ILE A 47 -7.64 20.07 10.35
C ILE A 47 -8.91 20.04 11.23
N GLY A 48 -8.84 19.37 12.39
CA GLY A 48 -9.99 19.09 13.24
C GLY A 48 -10.70 17.79 12.87
N GLY A 49 -11.49 17.25 13.80
CA GLY A 49 -12.16 15.97 13.63
C GLY A 49 -11.23 14.75 13.80
N THR A 50 -11.70 13.60 13.35
CA THR A 50 -11.06 12.29 13.52
C THR A 50 -11.13 11.49 12.23
N LEU A 51 -9.99 10.94 11.79
CA LEU A 51 -9.93 9.94 10.74
C LEU A 51 -10.09 8.56 11.39
N ILE A 52 -11.19 7.89 11.07
CA ILE A 52 -11.55 6.55 11.52
C ILE A 52 -11.10 5.58 10.44
N CYS A 53 -10.26 4.63 10.82
CA CYS A 53 -9.65 3.65 9.94
C CYS A 53 -10.12 2.25 10.36
N ILE A 54 -10.86 1.56 9.52
CA ILE A 54 -11.16 0.13 9.70
C ILE A 54 -10.06 -0.63 8.97
N VAL A 55 -9.25 -1.38 9.71
CA VAL A 55 -8.03 -2.00 9.21
C VAL A 55 -8.18 -3.50 9.24
N ASP A 56 -8.08 -4.12 8.07
CA ASP A 56 -7.93 -5.56 7.91
C ASP A 56 -6.45 -5.87 7.64
N TYR A 57 -5.81 -6.54 8.58
CA TYR A 57 -4.44 -7.04 8.45
C TYR A 57 -4.49 -8.53 8.11
N SER A 58 -3.71 -8.94 7.13
CA SER A 58 -3.48 -10.34 6.78
C SER A 58 -2.00 -10.57 6.52
N ASN A 59 -1.47 -11.73 6.89
CA ASN A 59 -0.13 -12.15 6.48
C ASN A 59 -0.10 -13.60 6.00
N ASP A 60 0.87 -13.87 5.13
CA ASP A 60 1.21 -15.21 4.69
C ASP A 60 2.73 -15.43 4.65
N PHE A 61 3.15 -16.60 4.16
CA PHE A 61 4.57 -16.94 4.04
C PHE A 61 5.36 -16.03 3.08
N HIS A 62 4.67 -15.25 2.23
CA HIS A 62 5.28 -14.39 1.22
C HIS A 62 5.28 -12.92 1.63
N SER A 63 4.24 -12.43 2.30
CA SER A 63 4.11 -11.02 2.64
C SER A 63 3.08 -10.76 3.75
N TYR A 64 2.86 -9.47 4.01
CA TYR A 64 1.77 -9.00 4.83
C TYR A 64 1.07 -7.84 4.13
N ASP A 65 -0.22 -7.71 4.37
CA ASP A 65 -1.10 -6.75 3.72
C ASP A 65 -1.91 -6.03 4.79
N TYR A 66 -2.07 -4.71 4.61
CA TYR A 66 -3.12 -3.95 5.29
C TYR A 66 -4.11 -3.45 4.25
N SER A 67 -5.39 -3.72 4.43
CA SER A 67 -6.49 -3.04 3.75
C SER A 67 -7.14 -2.09 4.74
N ILE A 68 -7.28 -0.82 4.38
CA ILE A 68 -7.86 0.20 5.27
C ILE A 68 -9.04 0.87 4.59
N ASP A 69 -10.20 0.88 5.25
CA ASP A 69 -11.32 1.73 4.87
C ASP A 69 -11.31 3.01 5.70
N TYR A 70 -11.35 4.16 5.02
CA TYR A 70 -11.22 5.47 5.62
C TYR A 70 -12.56 6.19 5.71
N THR A 71 -12.85 6.67 6.92
CA THR A 71 -13.98 7.55 7.21
C THR A 71 -13.49 8.76 7.98
N TYR A 72 -13.92 9.95 7.59
CA TYR A 72 -13.64 11.19 8.32
C TYR A 72 -14.88 11.63 9.09
N LYS A 73 -14.73 11.84 10.40
CA LYS A 73 -15.71 12.51 11.24
C LYS A 73 -15.24 13.93 11.54
N ASP A 74 -15.98 14.95 11.08
CA ASP A 74 -15.61 16.34 11.33
C ASP A 74 -15.86 16.77 12.80
N SER A 75 -15.53 18.02 13.14
CA SER A 75 -15.68 18.56 14.49
C SER A 75 -17.12 18.74 14.95
N ILE A 76 -18.09 18.63 14.04
CA ILE A 76 -19.54 18.75 14.32
C ILE A 76 -20.27 17.42 14.06
N ASP A 77 -19.53 16.32 14.09
CA ASP A 77 -20.01 14.94 13.97
C ASP A 77 -20.62 14.56 12.61
N HIS A 78 -20.34 15.29 11.52
CA HIS A 78 -20.64 14.80 10.18
C HIS A 78 -19.65 13.70 9.77
N ILE A 79 -20.15 12.70 9.06
CA ILE A 79 -19.39 11.52 8.65
C ILE A 79 -19.25 11.48 7.13
N PHE A 80 -18.02 11.36 6.65
CA PHE A 80 -17.66 11.28 5.24
C PHE A 80 -16.89 9.99 4.97
N SER A 81 -17.44 9.11 4.12
CA SER A 81 -16.67 7.98 3.59
C SER A 81 -15.70 8.50 2.53
N LEU A 82 -14.40 8.25 2.72
CA LEU A 82 -13.36 8.76 1.85
C LEU A 82 -13.02 7.76 0.74
N GLY A 83 -12.96 6.48 1.07
CA GLY A 83 -12.46 5.43 0.19
C GLY A 83 -11.58 4.46 0.98
N SER A 84 -10.67 3.79 0.30
CA SER A 84 -9.81 2.78 0.93
C SER A 84 -8.33 2.95 0.58
N GLY A 85 -7.44 2.29 1.31
CA GLY A 85 -6.02 2.20 1.03
C GLY A 85 -5.55 0.76 1.16
N ARG A 86 -4.42 0.43 0.52
CA ARG A 86 -3.81 -0.89 0.64
C ARG A 86 -2.30 -0.77 0.78
N TYR A 87 -1.73 -1.44 1.77
CA TYR A 87 -0.29 -1.48 2.02
C TYR A 87 0.20 -2.91 1.91
N SER A 88 0.76 -3.27 0.75
CA SER A 88 1.28 -4.61 0.46
C SER A 88 2.78 -4.69 0.73
N GLY A 89 3.19 -5.55 1.65
CA GLY A 89 4.57 -5.66 2.13
C GLY A 89 5.09 -4.40 2.83
N GLN A 90 4.19 -3.50 3.22
CA GLN A 90 4.49 -2.20 3.80
C GLN A 90 3.71 -1.99 5.10
N THR A 91 4.35 -1.41 6.09
CA THR A 91 3.68 -1.07 7.34
C THR A 91 2.77 0.13 7.12
N TRP A 92 1.49 -0.02 7.47
CA TRP A 92 0.54 1.09 7.44
C TRP A 92 0.95 2.22 8.43
N PRO A 93 1.09 3.48 7.97
CA PRO A 93 1.41 4.62 8.83
C PRO A 93 0.23 4.99 9.73
N LYS A 94 0.37 4.76 11.04
CA LYS A 94 -0.66 5.02 12.05
C LYS A 94 -0.85 6.51 12.40
N ASN A 95 -0.37 7.41 11.57
CA ASN A 95 -0.38 8.86 11.77
C ASN A 95 -0.76 9.63 10.49
N GLU A 96 -1.50 9.01 9.58
CA GLU A 96 -2.03 9.66 8.39
C GLU A 96 -2.83 10.92 8.72
N GLN A 97 -2.63 11.96 7.92
CA GLN A 97 -3.28 13.25 8.09
C GLN A 97 -3.93 13.69 6.79
N LEU A 98 -5.16 14.17 6.90
CA LEU A 98 -5.83 14.95 5.89
C LEU A 98 -5.15 16.31 5.78
N GLN A 99 -4.96 16.76 4.54
CA GLN A 99 -4.36 18.04 4.22
C GLN A 99 -5.34 18.91 3.44
N GLU A 100 -5.45 20.17 3.86
CA GLU A 100 -6.21 21.18 3.15
C GLU A 100 -5.35 21.86 2.08
N VAL A 101 -5.86 21.90 0.85
CA VAL A 101 -5.26 22.58 -0.31
C VAL A 101 -6.34 23.38 -1.01
N GLY A 102 -6.39 24.68 -0.72
CA GLY A 102 -7.50 25.53 -1.16
C GLY A 102 -8.83 25.02 -0.64
N ASN A 103 -9.75 24.67 -1.54
CA ASN A 103 -11.06 24.11 -1.18
C ASN A 103 -11.10 22.58 -1.17
N TRP A 104 -9.95 21.92 -1.31
CA TRP A 104 -9.83 20.46 -1.37
C TRP A 104 -9.25 19.93 -0.07
N VAL A 105 -9.75 18.76 0.34
CA VAL A 105 -9.17 17.95 1.41
C VAL A 105 -8.62 16.69 0.76
N ILE A 106 -7.39 16.36 1.13
CA ILE A 106 -6.60 15.32 0.49
C ILE A 106 -6.08 14.34 1.54
N LEU A 107 -6.30 13.05 1.31
CA LEU A 107 -5.64 11.97 2.03
C LEU A 107 -4.61 11.31 1.11
N LYS A 108 -3.35 11.25 1.54
CA LYS A 108 -2.33 10.39 0.93
C LYS A 108 -2.43 9.00 1.56
N THR A 109 -2.44 7.96 0.73
CA THR A 109 -2.38 6.55 1.17
C THR A 109 -1.67 5.70 0.11
N SER A 110 -1.27 4.48 0.44
CA SER A 110 -0.83 3.51 -0.56
C SER A 110 -2.02 2.90 -1.34
N SER A 111 -1.77 2.53 -2.61
CA SER A 111 -2.72 1.81 -3.47
C SER A 111 -2.37 0.32 -3.63
N GLY A 112 -1.41 -0.17 -2.84
CA GLY A 112 -0.83 -1.49 -2.97
C GLY A 112 0.30 -1.52 -4.00
N HIS A 113 1.09 -2.60 -3.99
CA HIS A 113 2.11 -2.95 -5.00
C HIS A 113 2.78 -1.75 -5.69
N HIS A 114 3.78 -1.16 -5.03
CA HIS A 114 4.67 -0.15 -5.63
C HIS A 114 3.97 1.12 -6.16
N SER A 115 2.77 1.41 -5.67
CA SER A 115 1.99 2.58 -6.03
C SER A 115 1.38 3.26 -4.81
N ASP A 116 1.23 4.57 -4.93
CA ASP A 116 0.56 5.42 -3.95
C ASP A 116 -0.65 6.07 -4.60
N LYS A 117 -1.59 6.59 -3.80
CA LYS A 117 -2.72 7.35 -4.31
C LYS A 117 -3.09 8.52 -3.41
N LEU A 118 -3.83 9.45 -4.00
CA LEU A 118 -4.53 10.51 -3.29
C LEU A 118 -6.02 10.25 -3.32
N ILE A 119 -6.68 10.38 -2.17
CA ILE A 119 -8.13 10.44 -2.06
C ILE A 119 -8.51 11.91 -1.83
N ILE A 120 -9.22 12.51 -2.78
CA ILE A 120 -9.46 13.95 -2.84
C ILE A 120 -10.95 14.24 -2.84
N GLY A 121 -11.37 15.17 -2.00
CA GLY A 121 -12.77 15.57 -1.90
C GLY A 121 -12.95 16.95 -1.29
N LYS A 122 -14.21 17.29 -1.06
CA LYS A 122 -14.60 18.53 -0.38
C LYS A 122 -15.45 18.18 0.82
N VAL A 123 -15.02 18.62 2.00
CA VAL A 123 -15.86 18.59 3.19
C VAL A 123 -17.08 19.47 2.89
N ASN A 124 -18.28 18.96 3.20
CA ASN A 124 -19.59 19.57 2.87
C ASN A 124 -20.10 19.37 1.43
N GLN A 125 -19.57 18.41 0.66
CA GLN A 125 -20.19 18.00 -0.60
C GLN A 125 -20.64 16.53 -0.56
N LEU A 126 -21.84 16.27 -1.08
CA LEU A 126 -22.41 14.92 -1.24
C LEU A 126 -21.75 14.12 -2.38
N LYS A 127 -20.78 14.70 -3.09
CA LYS A 127 -20.08 13.98 -4.16
C LYS A 127 -19.13 12.95 -3.55
N PRO A 128 -18.99 11.77 -4.18
CA PRO A 128 -17.98 10.82 -3.76
C PRO A 128 -16.60 11.46 -3.87
N TRP A 129 -15.76 11.13 -2.90
CA TRP A 129 -14.34 11.42 -2.96
C TRP A 129 -13.72 10.67 -4.15
N GLN A 130 -12.69 11.25 -4.73
CA GLN A 130 -12.07 10.77 -5.95
C GLN A 130 -10.69 10.24 -5.66
N GLU A 131 -10.37 9.08 -6.20
CA GLU A 131 -9.07 8.45 -6.04
C GLU A 131 -8.19 8.69 -7.27
N TYR A 132 -6.96 9.13 -7.02
CA TYR A 132 -5.94 9.36 -8.03
C TYR A 132 -4.70 8.56 -7.68
N GLU A 133 -4.53 7.42 -8.34
CA GLU A 133 -3.38 6.55 -8.19
C GLU A 133 -2.20 7.00 -9.04
N PHE A 134 -1.02 6.94 -8.43
CA PHE A 134 0.28 7.14 -9.03
C PHE A 134 0.99 5.79 -9.07
N SER A 135 0.96 5.16 -10.24
CA SER A 135 1.63 3.90 -10.53
C SER A 135 2.64 4.10 -11.67
N PRO A 136 3.65 3.21 -11.80
CA PRO A 136 4.59 3.27 -12.92
C PRO A 136 3.90 3.41 -14.28
N GLU A 137 2.87 2.61 -14.54
CA GLU A 137 2.11 2.66 -15.79
C GLU A 137 1.47 4.04 -16.01
N LYS A 138 0.83 4.61 -14.99
CA LYS A 138 0.15 5.91 -15.11
C LYS A 138 1.13 7.06 -15.30
N VAL A 139 2.27 7.04 -14.61
CA VAL A 139 3.33 8.05 -14.76
C VAL A 139 3.91 8.00 -16.18
N GLU A 140 4.19 6.81 -16.70
CA GLU A 140 4.77 6.67 -18.04
C GLU A 140 3.78 7.06 -19.16
N GLN A 141 2.47 6.88 -18.96
CA GLN A 141 1.45 7.24 -19.96
C GLN A 141 1.20 8.75 -20.10
N GLU A 142 1.70 9.56 -19.17
CA GLU A 142 1.49 11.00 -19.17
C GLU A 142 2.21 11.72 -20.33
N VAL A 143 1.57 12.75 -20.87
CA VAL A 143 2.05 13.43 -22.09
C VAL A 143 3.44 14.03 -21.90
N LEU A 144 3.73 14.58 -20.72
CA LEU A 144 5.02 15.19 -20.41
C LEU A 144 6.14 14.15 -20.36
N TRP A 145 5.88 12.97 -19.80
CA TRP A 145 6.81 11.83 -19.81
C TRP A 145 7.18 11.45 -21.24
N GLN A 146 6.16 11.24 -22.07
CA GLN A 146 6.33 10.88 -23.48
C GLN A 146 7.09 11.96 -24.26
N HIS A 147 6.86 13.23 -23.95
CA HIS A 147 7.56 14.36 -24.58
C HIS A 147 9.04 14.42 -24.20
N LYS A 148 9.40 14.13 -22.94
CA LYS A 148 10.79 14.07 -22.46
C LYS A 148 11.57 12.89 -23.05
N LYS A 149 10.88 11.91 -23.64
CA LYS A 149 11.46 10.70 -24.25
C LYS A 149 12.35 9.94 -23.26
N ILE A 150 11.90 9.85 -22.01
CA ILE A 150 12.59 9.11 -20.96
C ILE A 150 12.55 7.62 -21.32
N ASN A 151 13.71 6.98 -21.36
CA ASN A 151 13.83 5.56 -21.70
C ASN A 151 13.68 4.71 -20.43
N SER A 152 12.49 4.14 -20.22
CA SER A 152 12.26 3.10 -19.23
C SER A 152 12.21 1.71 -19.87
N ALA A 153 12.46 0.68 -19.05
CA ALA A 153 12.49 -0.73 -19.43
C ALA A 153 11.60 -1.54 -18.47
N PRO A 154 10.25 -1.55 -18.65
CA PRO A 154 9.31 -2.05 -17.65
C PRO A 154 9.26 -3.59 -17.48
N GLY A 155 10.07 -4.37 -18.19
CA GLY A 155 9.89 -5.82 -18.30
C GLY A 155 10.39 -6.71 -17.16
N ASN A 156 11.40 -6.31 -16.37
CA ASN A 156 12.09 -7.19 -15.40
C ASN A 156 12.49 -6.50 -14.08
N TYR A 157 11.97 -5.30 -13.82
CA TYR A 157 12.27 -4.53 -12.62
C TYR A 157 10.98 -4.02 -12.00
N ASP A 158 10.89 -4.16 -10.68
CA ASP A 158 9.72 -3.74 -9.94
C ASP A 158 9.78 -2.23 -9.73
N SER A 159 9.25 -1.50 -10.70
CA SER A 159 9.27 -0.04 -10.69
C SER A 159 8.34 0.47 -9.59
N LYS A 160 8.74 1.52 -8.89
CA LYS A 160 8.03 2.00 -7.71
C LYS A 160 7.79 3.49 -7.76
N VAL A 161 6.55 3.86 -7.47
CA VAL A 161 6.14 5.24 -7.25
C VAL A 161 5.86 5.43 -5.77
N SER A 162 6.29 6.56 -5.22
CA SER A 162 5.97 6.97 -3.86
C SER A 162 5.71 8.46 -3.82
N ILE A 163 4.60 8.86 -3.21
CA ILE A 163 4.35 10.27 -2.93
C ILE A 163 5.28 10.65 -1.79
N GLU A 164 6.08 11.70 -1.95
CA GLU A 164 6.95 12.20 -0.88
C GLU A 164 6.15 13.16 -0.01
N GLU A 165 5.68 14.24 -0.62
CA GLU A 165 4.99 15.33 0.07
C GLU A 165 3.90 15.96 -0.81
N ILE A 166 3.01 16.68 -0.13
CA ILE A 166 2.04 17.57 -0.73
C ILE A 166 2.29 18.92 -0.06
N ASP A 167 2.60 19.96 -0.81
CA ASP A 167 2.83 21.28 -0.24
C ASP A 167 1.51 22.06 -0.03
N SER A 168 1.59 23.19 0.67
CA SER A 168 0.44 24.07 0.90
C SER A 168 -0.17 24.69 -0.37
N LYS A 169 0.56 24.65 -1.50
CA LYS A 169 0.13 25.14 -2.82
C LYS A 169 -0.44 24.02 -3.69
N GLY A 170 -0.52 22.79 -3.17
CA GLY A 170 -1.03 21.64 -3.91
C GLY A 170 -0.04 21.08 -4.92
N ILE A 171 1.26 21.34 -4.77
CA ILE A 171 2.30 20.61 -5.47
C ILE A 171 2.45 19.26 -4.78
N VAL A 172 2.27 18.19 -5.54
CA VAL A 172 2.49 16.81 -5.13
C VAL A 172 3.82 16.38 -5.72
N THR A 173 4.79 16.10 -4.87
CA THR A 173 6.09 15.56 -5.29
C THR A 173 6.03 14.05 -5.16
N ILE A 174 6.26 13.35 -6.27
CA ILE A 174 6.44 11.91 -6.26
C ILE A 174 7.87 11.56 -6.67
N THR A 175 8.38 10.49 -6.09
CA THR A 175 9.60 9.83 -6.53
C THR A 175 9.21 8.60 -7.33
N TYR A 176 9.81 8.47 -8.51
CA TYR A 176 9.61 7.34 -9.40
C TYR A 176 10.93 6.65 -9.68
N GLU A 177 11.02 5.39 -9.23
CA GLU A 177 12.15 4.50 -9.47
C GLU A 177 11.78 3.49 -10.56
N PHE A 178 12.62 3.38 -11.59
CA PHE A 178 12.37 2.51 -12.74
C PHE A 178 13.67 1.98 -13.34
N ALA A 179 13.58 0.88 -14.08
CA ALA A 179 14.73 0.36 -14.83
C ALA A 179 14.95 1.16 -16.11
N THR A 180 16.20 1.55 -16.37
CA THR A 180 16.64 2.14 -17.63
C THR A 180 17.19 1.10 -18.60
N LYS A 181 17.68 -0.04 -18.08
CA LYS A 181 18.20 -1.16 -18.85
C LYS A 181 17.87 -2.48 -18.18
N ASN A 182 17.21 -3.37 -18.92
CA ASN A 182 16.99 -4.74 -18.50
C ASN A 182 18.10 -5.65 -19.04
N ARG A 183 18.88 -6.27 -18.15
CA ARG A 183 19.72 -7.44 -18.49
C ARG A 183 19.28 -8.62 -17.64
N ILE A 184 19.52 -9.82 -18.16
CA ILE A 184 19.05 -11.10 -17.58
C ILE A 184 19.50 -11.30 -16.11
N PHE A 185 20.62 -10.70 -15.69
CA PHE A 185 21.18 -10.83 -14.33
C PHE A 185 21.57 -9.49 -13.67
N SER A 186 21.21 -8.36 -14.27
CA SER A 186 21.45 -7.02 -13.70
C SER A 186 20.53 -5.99 -14.31
N PHE A 187 20.12 -5.02 -13.52
CA PHE A 187 19.37 -3.87 -13.98
C PHE A 187 20.16 -2.60 -13.66
N SER A 188 19.99 -1.59 -14.49
CA SER A 188 20.34 -0.23 -14.13
C SER A 188 19.04 0.48 -13.80
N THR A 189 18.94 1.02 -12.59
CA THR A 189 17.81 1.84 -12.18
C THR A 189 18.13 3.31 -12.37
N ALA A 190 17.06 4.09 -12.52
CA ALA A 190 17.08 5.51 -12.31
C ALA A 190 15.97 5.85 -11.32
N GLU A 191 16.18 6.92 -10.58
CA GLU A 191 15.18 7.56 -9.76
C GLU A 191 15.00 8.97 -10.32
N ILE A 192 13.76 9.44 -10.42
CA ILE A 192 13.48 10.81 -10.84
C ILE A 192 12.37 11.40 -9.97
N LYS A 193 12.32 12.74 -9.92
CA LYS A 193 11.22 13.47 -9.31
C LYS A 193 10.21 13.89 -10.35
N VAL A 194 8.94 13.66 -10.04
CA VAL A 194 7.82 14.08 -10.88
C VAL A 194 6.89 14.94 -10.04
N PHE A 195 6.48 16.07 -10.61
CA PHE A 195 5.68 17.06 -9.92
C PHE A 195 4.29 17.12 -10.53
N TYR A 196 3.26 17.05 -9.69
CA TYR A 196 1.88 17.27 -10.07
C TYR A 196 1.34 18.51 -9.35
N GLN A 197 0.46 19.25 -10.01
CA GLN A 197 -0.32 20.31 -9.40
C GLN A 197 -1.76 19.85 -9.24
N ILE A 198 -2.32 20.01 -8.04
CA ILE A 198 -3.77 19.90 -7.84
C ILE A 198 -4.46 21.04 -8.58
N ASP A 199 -5.28 20.70 -9.57
CA ASP A 199 -6.14 21.67 -10.25
C ASP A 199 -7.24 22.15 -9.28
N TYR A 200 -7.24 23.43 -8.92
CA TYR A 200 -8.17 23.96 -7.93
C TYR A 200 -9.64 23.91 -8.34
N GLY A 201 -9.94 23.85 -9.64
CA GLY A 201 -11.31 23.76 -10.15
C GLY A 201 -11.91 22.37 -10.01
N THR A 202 -11.10 21.34 -10.27
CA THR A 202 -11.52 19.95 -10.43
C THR A 202 -11.04 19.02 -9.32
N GLY A 203 -9.95 19.37 -8.63
CA GLY A 203 -9.29 18.55 -7.61
C GLY A 203 -8.34 17.51 -8.20
N LYS A 204 -8.25 17.42 -9.53
CA LYS A 204 -7.42 16.43 -10.22
C LYS A 204 -5.93 16.84 -10.16
N PRO A 205 -5.01 15.94 -9.79
CA PRO A 205 -3.59 16.16 -9.98
C PRO A 205 -3.24 16.12 -11.48
N VAL A 206 -2.45 17.10 -11.94
CA VAL A 206 -1.96 17.22 -13.32
C VAL A 206 -0.45 17.31 -13.30
N MET A 207 0.24 16.48 -14.09
CA MET A 207 1.70 16.51 -14.17
C MET A 207 2.17 17.85 -14.77
N ILE A 208 3.11 18.51 -14.10
CA ILE A 208 3.63 19.83 -14.50
C ILE A 208 5.14 19.83 -14.77
N ASP A 209 5.91 18.94 -14.14
CA ASP A 209 7.35 18.88 -14.36
C ASP A 209 7.95 17.50 -14.03
N ILE A 210 9.14 17.26 -14.57
CA ILE A 210 9.98 16.09 -14.32
C ILE A 210 11.44 16.57 -14.17
N GLU A 211 12.05 16.27 -13.03
CA GLU A 211 13.45 16.52 -12.72
C GLU A 211 14.25 15.21 -12.75
N GLU A 212 15.20 15.13 -13.66
CA GLU A 212 16.20 14.05 -13.74
C GLU A 212 17.43 14.45 -12.91
N TYR A 213 17.98 13.50 -12.14
CA TYR A 213 19.21 13.69 -11.36
C TYR A 213 20.49 13.47 -12.17
#